data_AF-A0A1G1EDZ0-F1
#
_entry.id   AF-A0A1G1EDZ0-F1
#
_cell.length_a   1.000
_cell.length_b   1.000
_cell.length_c   1.000
_cell.angle_alpha   90.00
_cell.angle_beta   90.00
_cell.angle_gamma   90.00
#
_symmetry.space_group_name_H-M   'P 1'
#
loop_
_entity.id
_entity.type
_entity.pdbx_description
1 polymer ?
#
loop_
_entity_poly.entity_id
_entity_poly.type
_entity_poly.pdbx_seq_one_letter_code
_entity_poly.pdbx_strand_id
1 'polypeptide(L)'
;MTTFKKVIILLLATQNFLYPSVGPVFSQEEKILLNTQIPKEPGWKDPSYRGWEIASINGLIATYYDLNRDGNLDYMVMRRMMRKVESRDMTVDSAIETAQRENLSVYISTPVIYFASRYPMFYCLGVDSRRNCSDIWIDIQEDGLNGNEVLYTLSEPKIPVR
;
A
#
# COMPACT_ATOMS: atom_id res chain seq x y z
N MET A 1 52.52 10.05 41.14
CA MET A 1 52.47 9.03 42.21
C MET A 1 51.13 9.14 42.91
N THR A 2 50.32 8.10 42.73
CA THR A 2 49.18 7.62 43.55
C THR A 2 48.67 8.46 44.72
N THR A 3 47.39 8.87 44.69
CA THR A 3 46.50 8.78 45.86
C THR A 3 44.99 8.82 45.48
N PHE A 4 44.31 7.70 45.76
CA PHE A 4 42.89 7.49 46.13
C PHE A 4 41.74 8.26 45.44
N LYS A 5 40.97 7.52 44.62
CA LYS A 5 39.53 7.77 44.41
C LYS A 5 38.72 6.95 45.43
N LYS A 6 38.00 7.63 46.32
CA LYS A 6 36.77 7.10 46.94
C LYS A 6 35.63 7.37 45.96
N VAL A 7 34.92 6.34 45.51
CA VAL A 7 33.61 6.52 44.87
C VAL A 7 32.60 5.62 45.56
N ILE A 8 31.55 6.29 46.01
CA ILE A 8 30.44 5.84 46.82
C ILE A 8 29.50 4.97 45.97
N ILE A 9 29.04 3.87 46.55
CA ILE A 9 27.96 3.04 46.03
C ILE A 9 26.66 3.80 46.28
N LEU A 10 25.92 4.16 45.22
CA LEU A 10 24.52 4.53 45.32
C LEU A 10 23.68 3.45 44.65
N LEU A 11 22.91 2.73 45.47
CA LEU A 11 21.73 1.98 45.04
C LEU A 11 20.68 2.99 44.57
N LEU A 12 20.15 2.83 43.36
CA LEU A 12 18.86 3.38 42.98
C LEU A 12 17.95 2.25 42.49
N ALA A 13 16.82 2.16 43.18
CA ALA A 13 15.76 1.20 43.02
C ALA A 13 15.24 1.17 41.57
N THR A 14 15.07 -0.04 41.04
CA THR A 14 14.25 -0.29 39.85
C THR A 14 12.79 -0.06 40.22
N GLN A 15 12.30 1.16 40.02
CA GLN A 15 10.86 1.41 39.95
C GLN A 15 10.39 1.05 38.54
N ASN A 16 9.55 0.01 38.49
CA ASN A 16 8.74 -0.35 37.34
C ASN A 16 7.92 0.86 36.87
N PHE A 17 8.34 1.50 35.77
CA PHE A 17 7.44 2.30 34.95
C PHE A 17 6.91 1.41 33.83
N LEU A 18 5.71 0.87 34.06
CA LEU A 18 4.81 0.44 33.00
C LEU A 18 4.44 1.69 32.17
N TYR A 19 5.11 1.91 31.04
CA TYR A 19 4.58 2.80 30.02
C TYR A 19 3.54 2.01 29.22
N PRO A 20 2.25 2.40 29.21
CA PRO A 20 1.37 1.95 28.15
C PRO A 20 1.89 2.57 26.85
N SER A 21 2.21 1.71 25.87
CA SER A 21 2.59 2.13 24.52
C SER A 21 1.39 2.74 23.82
N VAL A 22 1.18 4.04 24.02
CA VAL A 22 0.25 4.82 23.20
C VAL A 22 0.98 5.08 21.88
N GLY A 23 0.76 4.19 20.89
CA GLY A 23 1.01 4.56 19.50
C GLY A 23 0.24 5.85 19.18
N PRO A 24 0.69 6.68 18.22
CA PRO A 24 0.02 7.95 17.95
C PRO A 24 -1.45 7.68 17.61
N VAL A 25 -2.34 8.09 18.51
CA VAL A 25 -3.78 8.11 18.29
C VAL A 25 -4.02 9.34 17.44
N PHE A 26 -3.97 9.16 16.12
CA PHE A 26 -4.33 10.22 15.19
C PHE A 26 -5.76 10.66 15.47
N SER A 27 -5.94 11.97 15.59
CA SER A 27 -7.24 12.58 15.79
C SER A 27 -8.17 12.24 14.61
N GLN A 28 -9.48 12.26 14.86
CA GLN A 28 -10.49 12.04 13.81
C GLN A 28 -10.29 13.02 12.64
N GLU A 29 -9.86 14.25 12.93
CA GLU A 29 -9.61 15.32 11.96
C GLU A 29 -8.41 15.02 11.06
N GLU A 30 -7.30 14.49 11.62
CA GLU A 30 -6.12 14.10 10.83
C GLU A 30 -6.40 12.90 9.91
N LYS A 31 -7.22 11.94 10.35
CA LYS A 31 -7.67 10.84 9.48
C LYS A 31 -8.54 11.32 8.32
N ILE A 32 -9.44 12.28 8.59
CA ILE A 32 -10.28 12.89 7.56
C ILE A 32 -9.43 13.71 6.56
N LEU A 33 -8.38 14.39 7.04
CA LEU A 33 -7.46 15.14 6.20
C LEU A 33 -6.61 14.21 5.31
N LEU A 34 -6.16 13.06 5.83
CA LEU A 34 -5.46 12.04 5.02
C LEU A 34 -6.37 11.45 3.94
N ASN A 35 -7.63 11.14 4.29
CA ASN A 35 -8.57 10.53 3.34
C ASN A 35 -9.05 11.47 2.25
N THR A 36 -9.12 12.77 2.52
CA THR A 36 -9.45 13.76 1.49
C THR A 36 -8.32 13.93 0.46
N GLN A 37 -7.12 13.41 0.73
CA GLN A 37 -5.99 13.44 -0.18
C GLN A 37 -5.89 12.23 -1.11
N ILE A 38 -6.44 11.06 -0.74
CA ILE A 38 -6.34 9.86 -1.57
C ILE A 38 -7.37 9.96 -2.72
N PRO A 39 -6.94 10.07 -3.99
CA PRO A 39 -7.87 10.07 -5.10
C PRO A 39 -8.61 8.74 -5.18
N LYS A 40 -9.90 8.77 -5.53
CA LYS A 40 -10.62 7.54 -5.88
C LYS A 40 -10.11 7.00 -7.20
N GLU A 41 -9.85 5.69 -7.25
CA GLU A 41 -9.41 5.02 -8.48
C GLU A 41 -10.43 5.26 -9.64
N PRO A 42 -10.00 5.86 -10.76
CA PRO A 42 -10.90 6.13 -11.89
C PRO A 42 -11.39 4.85 -12.60
N GLY A 43 -10.55 3.83 -12.62
CA GLY A 43 -10.82 2.55 -13.30
C GLY A 43 -10.43 2.54 -14.78
N TRP A 44 -10.48 1.36 -15.40
CA TRP A 44 -9.91 1.09 -16.73
C TRP A 44 -10.62 1.77 -17.91
N LYS A 45 -11.88 2.17 -17.73
CA LYS A 45 -12.65 2.89 -18.76
C LYS A 45 -12.41 4.40 -18.75
N ASP A 46 -11.73 4.91 -17.72
CA ASP A 46 -11.51 6.35 -17.58
C ASP A 46 -10.41 6.83 -18.54
N PRO A 47 -10.53 8.02 -19.15
CA PRO A 47 -9.49 8.53 -20.06
C PRO A 47 -8.14 8.84 -19.39
N SER A 48 -8.07 8.89 -18.06
CA SER A 48 -6.81 8.98 -17.31
C SER A 48 -6.03 7.67 -17.29
N TYR A 49 -6.66 6.53 -17.58
CA TYR A 49 -6.00 5.23 -17.54
C TYR A 49 -4.83 5.15 -18.54
N ARG A 50 -3.67 4.67 -18.07
CA ARG A 50 -2.43 4.54 -18.87
C ARG A 50 -1.90 3.11 -18.97
N GLY A 51 -2.65 2.15 -18.45
CA GLY A 51 -2.28 0.74 -18.49
C GLY A 51 -1.85 0.21 -17.12
N TRP A 52 -1.27 -0.97 -17.15
CA TRP A 52 -0.85 -1.71 -15.96
C TRP A 52 0.43 -2.49 -16.25
N GLU A 53 1.12 -2.88 -15.18
CA GLU A 53 2.26 -3.77 -15.26
C GLU A 53 2.40 -4.65 -14.03
N ILE A 54 3.21 -5.70 -14.16
CA ILE A 54 3.68 -6.46 -13.00
C ILE A 54 4.79 -5.63 -12.36
N ALA A 55 4.57 -5.20 -11.12
CA ALA A 55 5.55 -4.37 -10.43
C ALA A 55 6.86 -5.15 -10.21
N SER A 56 7.97 -4.43 -10.05
CA SER A 56 9.29 -5.03 -9.77
C SER A 56 9.30 -5.93 -8.53
N ILE A 57 8.37 -5.69 -7.60
CA ILE A 57 8.10 -6.58 -6.47
C ILE A 57 7.18 -7.70 -6.95
N ASN A 58 7.71 -8.92 -7.00
CA ASN A 58 6.97 -10.11 -7.39
C ASN A 58 5.65 -10.23 -6.61
N GLY A 59 4.56 -10.49 -7.33
CA GLY A 59 3.24 -10.68 -6.75
C GLY A 59 2.41 -9.40 -6.60
N LEU A 60 2.86 -8.27 -7.13
CA LEU A 60 2.05 -7.04 -7.23
C LEU A 60 1.77 -6.67 -8.69
N ILE A 61 0.57 -6.15 -8.93
CA ILE A 61 0.17 -5.54 -10.21
C ILE A 61 -0.09 -4.07 -9.96
N ALA A 62 0.59 -3.21 -10.70
CA ALA A 62 0.43 -1.76 -10.66
C ALA A 62 -0.45 -1.30 -11.82
N THR A 63 -1.45 -0.46 -11.54
CA THR A 63 -2.25 0.26 -12.53
C THR A 63 -1.92 1.74 -12.48
N TYR A 64 -1.75 2.39 -13.62
CA TYR A 64 -1.31 3.78 -13.73
C TYR A 64 -2.37 4.70 -14.31
N TYR A 65 -2.38 5.93 -13.81
CA TYR A 65 -3.27 7.00 -14.22
C TYR A 65 -2.52 8.33 -14.36
N ASP A 66 -2.87 9.04 -15.43
CA ASP A 66 -2.53 10.43 -15.72
C ASP A 66 -3.81 11.24 -15.49
N LEU A 67 -3.98 11.70 -14.25
CA LEU A 67 -5.23 12.26 -13.75
C LEU A 67 -5.51 13.62 -14.39
N ASN A 68 -4.47 14.44 -14.58
CA ASN A 68 -4.59 15.77 -15.15
C ASN A 68 -4.47 15.81 -16.70
N ARG A 69 -4.07 14.69 -17.32
CA ARG A 69 -3.90 14.51 -18.77
C ARG A 69 -2.77 15.34 -19.38
N ASP A 70 -1.71 15.59 -18.61
CA ASP A 70 -0.53 16.31 -19.09
C ASP A 70 0.53 15.40 -19.76
N GLY A 71 0.26 14.09 -19.79
CA GLY A 71 1.15 13.07 -20.37
C GLY A 71 2.10 12.44 -19.36
N ASN A 72 2.13 12.91 -18.11
CA ASN A 72 2.86 12.28 -17.02
C ASN A 72 1.92 11.42 -16.16
N LEU A 73 2.49 10.48 -15.43
CA LEU A 73 1.72 9.66 -14.50
C LEU A 73 1.58 10.43 -13.18
N ASP A 74 0.36 10.53 -12.65
CA ASP A 74 0.10 11.20 -11.36
C ASP A 74 -0.14 10.19 -10.25
N TYR A 75 -0.75 9.06 -10.62
CA TYR A 75 -1.39 8.17 -9.66
C TYR A 75 -1.21 6.71 -10.05
N MET A 76 -0.94 5.89 -9.05
CA MET A 76 -0.76 4.46 -9.19
C MET A 76 -1.54 3.74 -8.10
N VAL A 77 -2.15 2.62 -8.43
CA VAL A 77 -2.69 1.68 -7.44
C VAL A 77 -2.03 0.33 -7.61
N MET A 78 -1.74 -0.35 -6.51
CA MET A 78 -1.13 -1.69 -6.56
C MET A 78 -2.03 -2.71 -5.88
N ARG A 79 -2.20 -3.85 -6.54
CA ARG A 79 -2.99 -4.99 -6.07
C ARG A 79 -2.11 -6.21 -5.87
N ARG A 80 -2.48 -7.03 -4.90
CA ARG A 80 -1.86 -8.34 -4.69
C ARG A 80 -2.33 -9.31 -5.77
N MET A 81 -1.39 -9.86 -6.52
CA MET A 81 -1.63 -10.97 -7.44
C MET A 81 -1.95 -12.23 -6.64
N MET A 82 -3.11 -12.81 -6.90
CA MET A 82 -3.60 -14.02 -6.23
C MET A 82 -3.18 -15.27 -6.98
N ARG A 83 -3.28 -15.24 -8.31
CA ARG A 83 -2.90 -16.34 -9.20
C ARG A 83 -2.71 -15.87 -10.64
N LYS A 84 -2.06 -16.72 -11.44
CA LYS A 84 -1.95 -16.56 -12.89
C LYS A 84 -2.32 -17.87 -13.59
N VAL A 85 -2.88 -17.75 -14.79
CA VAL A 85 -3.33 -18.88 -15.62
C VAL A 85 -2.89 -18.61 -17.05
N GLU A 86 -2.55 -19.65 -17.80
CA GLU A 86 -2.25 -19.52 -19.22
C GLU A 86 -3.53 -19.43 -20.04
N SER A 87 -3.52 -18.62 -21.11
CA SER A 87 -4.67 -18.43 -21.99
C SER A 87 -5.04 -19.68 -22.80
N ARG A 88 -4.18 -20.70 -22.80
CA ARG A 88 -4.51 -22.04 -23.36
C ARG A 88 -5.42 -22.85 -22.45
N ASP A 89 -5.39 -22.58 -21.14
CA ASP A 89 -6.15 -23.32 -20.13
C ASP A 89 -7.45 -22.58 -19.75
N MET A 90 -7.54 -21.28 -20.05
CA MET A 90 -8.70 -20.43 -19.72
C MET A 90 -8.92 -19.34 -20.77
N THR A 91 -10.15 -19.20 -21.23
CA THR A 91 -10.56 -18.11 -22.15
C THR A 91 -10.73 -16.79 -21.41
N VAL A 92 -10.72 -15.67 -22.13
CA VAL A 92 -10.97 -14.34 -21.57
C VAL A 92 -12.35 -14.25 -20.92
N ASP A 93 -13.39 -14.77 -21.58
CA ASP A 93 -14.76 -14.72 -21.04
C ASP A 93 -14.88 -15.52 -19.74
N SER A 94 -14.30 -16.73 -19.70
CA SER A 94 -14.26 -17.55 -18.48
C SER A 94 -13.47 -16.89 -17.36
N ALA A 95 -12.41 -16.15 -17.70
CA ALA A 95 -11.65 -15.38 -16.72
C ALA A 95 -12.47 -14.22 -16.15
N ILE A 96 -13.24 -13.50 -16.98
CA ILE A 96 -14.12 -12.41 -16.54
C ILE A 96 -15.21 -12.96 -15.61
N GLU A 97 -15.88 -14.05 -15.99
CA GLU A 97 -16.90 -14.70 -15.15
C GLU A 97 -16.34 -15.16 -13.80
N THR A 98 -15.15 -15.77 -13.84
CA THR A 98 -14.44 -16.21 -12.63
C THR A 98 -14.11 -15.02 -11.72
N ALA A 99 -13.60 -13.93 -12.29
CA ALA A 99 -13.27 -12.73 -11.54
C ALA A 99 -14.51 -12.09 -10.90
N GLN A 100 -15.66 -12.08 -11.59
CA GLN A 100 -16.92 -11.60 -11.03
C GLN A 100 -17.41 -12.47 -9.88
N ARG A 101 -17.41 -13.80 -10.06
CA ARG A 101 -17.87 -14.76 -9.04
C ARG A 101 -17.02 -14.72 -7.77
N GLU A 102 -15.70 -14.59 -7.92
CA GLU A 102 -14.75 -14.64 -6.82
C GLU A 102 -14.40 -13.25 -6.27
N ASN A 103 -15.03 -12.20 -6.79
CA ASN A 103 -14.74 -10.81 -6.44
C ASN A 103 -13.23 -10.50 -6.55
N LEU A 104 -12.68 -10.68 -7.76
CA LEU A 104 -11.28 -10.43 -8.11
C LEU A 104 -11.18 -9.38 -9.22
N SER A 105 -10.00 -8.78 -9.35
CA SER A 105 -9.61 -8.02 -10.54
C SER A 105 -8.92 -8.94 -11.54
N VAL A 106 -9.13 -8.72 -12.84
CA VAL A 106 -8.51 -9.50 -13.92
C VAL A 106 -7.65 -8.60 -14.79
N TYR A 107 -6.45 -9.08 -15.12
CA TYR A 107 -5.47 -8.40 -15.96
C TYR A 107 -4.99 -9.38 -17.03
N ILE A 108 -5.06 -8.98 -18.30
CA ILE A 108 -4.84 -9.90 -19.43
C ILE A 108 -3.65 -9.42 -20.24
N SER A 109 -2.63 -10.27 -20.35
CA SER A 109 -1.45 -10.06 -21.18
C SER A 109 -1.09 -11.38 -21.84
N THR A 110 -1.62 -11.61 -23.04
CA THR A 110 -1.46 -12.88 -23.77
C THR A 110 0.01 -13.30 -23.85
N PRO A 111 0.38 -14.52 -23.43
CA PRO A 111 -0.49 -15.68 -23.19
C PRO A 111 -0.91 -15.91 -21.72
N VAL A 112 -0.84 -14.90 -20.85
CA VAL A 112 -1.11 -15.04 -19.41
C VAL A 112 -2.28 -14.16 -18.96
N ILE A 113 -3.12 -14.73 -18.09
CA ILE A 113 -4.20 -14.04 -17.39
C ILE A 113 -3.84 -14.00 -15.91
N TYR A 114 -3.89 -12.82 -15.32
CA TYR A 114 -3.60 -12.59 -13.91
C TYR A 114 -4.88 -12.24 -13.16
N PHE A 115 -5.06 -12.87 -12.01
CA PHE A 115 -6.11 -12.54 -11.06
C PHE A 115 -5.48 -11.87 -9.85
N ALA A 116 -6.04 -10.74 -9.43
CA ALA A 116 -5.56 -9.96 -8.29
C ALA A 116 -6.72 -9.60 -7.35
N SER A 117 -6.39 -9.08 -6.17
CA SER A 117 -7.37 -8.55 -5.22
C SER A 117 -8.33 -7.55 -5.90
N ARG A 118 -9.60 -7.53 -5.48
CA ARG A 118 -10.58 -6.58 -6.03
C ARG A 118 -10.15 -5.13 -5.77
N TYR A 119 -9.76 -4.88 -4.52
CA TYR A 119 -9.35 -3.58 -4.03
C TYR A 119 -7.82 -3.47 -4.00
N PRO A 120 -7.26 -2.28 -4.29
CA PRO A 120 -5.84 -2.02 -4.11
C PRO A 120 -5.39 -2.21 -2.66
N MET A 121 -4.18 -2.73 -2.49
CA MET A 121 -3.48 -2.71 -1.20
C MET A 121 -2.73 -1.39 -1.03
N PHE A 122 -2.28 -0.79 -2.12
CA PHE A 122 -1.57 0.49 -2.10
C PHE A 122 -2.21 1.50 -3.03
N TYR A 123 -2.28 2.73 -2.53
CA TYR A 123 -2.63 3.92 -3.30
C TYR A 123 -1.42 4.84 -3.30
N CYS A 124 -1.03 5.34 -4.47
CA CYS A 124 0.17 6.15 -4.61
C CYS A 124 -0.12 7.39 -5.45
N LEU A 125 0.21 8.56 -4.90
CA LEU A 125 0.12 9.85 -5.57
C LEU A 125 1.51 10.46 -5.76
N GLY A 126 1.69 11.20 -6.85
CA GLY A 126 2.96 11.83 -7.22
C GLY A 126 3.95 10.81 -7.78
N VAL A 127 3.54 10.09 -8.84
CA VAL A 127 4.36 9.11 -9.56
C VAL A 127 5.39 9.84 -10.43
N ASP A 128 6.68 9.58 -10.24
CA ASP A 128 7.72 10.19 -11.09
C ASP A 128 7.96 9.39 -12.40
N SER A 129 8.83 9.93 -13.27
CA SER A 129 9.22 9.27 -14.53
C SER A 129 9.91 7.90 -14.35
N ARG A 130 10.40 7.59 -13.15
CA ARG A 130 11.01 6.31 -12.77
C ARG A 130 10.02 5.40 -12.05
N ARG A 131 8.74 5.81 -11.95
CA ARG A 131 7.65 5.13 -11.26
C ARG A 131 7.84 5.04 -9.74
N ASN A 132 8.60 5.96 -9.16
CA ASN A 132 8.65 6.13 -7.71
C ASN A 132 7.43 6.93 -7.25
N CYS A 133 6.98 6.63 -6.04
CA CYS A 133 5.86 7.30 -5.40
C CYS A 133 6.35 8.32 -4.39
N SER A 134 5.71 9.49 -4.38
CA SER A 134 5.93 10.51 -3.35
C SER A 134 5.13 10.18 -2.11
N ASP A 135 3.81 9.97 -2.27
CA ASP A 135 2.90 9.65 -1.19
C ASP A 135 2.30 8.27 -1.40
N ILE A 136 2.36 7.41 -0.39
CA ILE A 136 1.84 6.04 -0.45
C ILE A 136 0.92 5.82 0.73
N TRP A 137 -0.29 5.35 0.48
CA TRP A 137 -1.22 4.87 1.49
C TRP A 137 -1.42 3.38 1.35
N ILE A 138 -1.54 2.69 2.49
CA ILE A 138 -1.78 1.26 2.56
C ILE A 138 -3.18 1.01 3.08
N ASP A 139 -3.95 0.27 2.31
CA ASP A 139 -5.15 -0.43 2.77
C ASP A 139 -4.74 -1.85 3.16
N ILE A 140 -4.57 -2.07 4.47
CA ILE A 140 -4.16 -3.36 5.02
C ILE A 140 -5.30 -4.40 4.92
N GLN A 141 -6.55 -3.93 4.90
CA GLN A 141 -7.73 -4.80 4.89
C GLN A 141 -8.14 -5.18 3.46
N GLU A 142 -7.63 -4.47 2.45
CA GLU A 142 -8.02 -4.64 1.04
C GLU A 142 -9.55 -4.54 0.88
N ASP A 143 -10.18 -3.64 1.60
CA ASP A 143 -11.63 -3.38 1.58
C ASP A 143 -12.00 -2.10 0.80
N GLY A 144 -10.99 -1.44 0.24
CA GLY A 144 -11.07 -0.26 -0.59
C GLY A 144 -11.28 1.01 0.21
N LEU A 145 -11.10 2.15 -0.48
CA LEU A 145 -11.19 3.51 0.08
C LEU A 145 -12.41 3.74 0.98
N ASN A 146 -12.22 3.50 2.28
CA ASN A 146 -13.24 3.66 3.31
C ASN A 146 -12.74 4.46 4.52
N GLY A 147 -11.46 4.84 4.48
CA GLY A 147 -10.84 5.73 5.41
C GLY A 147 -10.03 5.07 6.53
N ASN A 148 -9.81 3.76 6.42
CA ASN A 148 -8.91 2.99 7.29
C ASN A 148 -7.44 3.04 6.81
N GLU A 149 -7.18 3.71 5.68
CA GLU A 149 -5.88 3.72 5.03
C GLU A 149 -4.82 4.46 5.86
N VAL A 150 -3.59 3.94 5.84
CA VAL A 150 -2.48 4.51 6.61
C VAL A 150 -1.41 5.01 5.66
N LEU A 151 -0.97 6.26 5.84
CA LEU A 151 0.17 6.80 5.11
C LEU A 151 1.43 6.00 5.47
N TYR A 152 2.06 5.42 4.47
CA TYR A 152 3.30 4.70 4.59
C TYR A 152 4.48 5.67 4.52
N THR A 153 5.35 5.60 5.52
CA THR A 153 6.63 6.31 5.49
C THR A 153 7.75 5.32 5.74
N LEU A 154 8.83 5.41 4.96
CA LEU A 154 10.02 4.57 5.13
C LEU A 154 10.67 4.73 6.51
N SER A 155 10.40 5.85 7.18
CA SER A 155 10.87 6.21 8.51
C SER A 155 10.12 5.52 9.67
N GLU A 156 9.00 4.85 9.42
CA GLU A 156 8.23 4.16 10.46
C GLU A 156 7.82 2.73 10.06
N PRO A 157 8.75 1.75 10.02
CA PRO A 157 8.35 0.35 10.12
C PRO A 157 7.85 0.09 11.55
N LYS A 158 6.60 0.44 11.86
CA LYS A 158 5.95 0.03 13.10
C LYS A 158 5.61 -1.45 12.96
N ILE A 159 6.57 -2.31 13.30
CA ILE A 159 6.32 -3.74 13.53
C ILE A 159 5.20 -3.81 14.58
N PRO A 160 4.05 -4.45 14.30
CA PRO A 160 3.03 -4.63 15.31
C PRO A 160 3.61 -5.56 16.36
N VAL A 161 4.03 -4.99 17.49
CA VAL A 161 4.44 -5.76 18.66
C VAL A 161 3.17 -6.41 19.20
N ARG A 162 3.16 -7.74 19.11
CA ARG A 162 2.04 -8.61 19.43
C ARG A 162 1.83 -8.75 20.93
#